data_AF-A0AAD7T3R8-F1
#
_entry.id   AF-A0AAD7T3R8-F1
#
_cell.length_a   1.000
_cell.length_b   1.000
_cell.length_c   1.000
_cell.angle_alpha   90.00
_cell.angle_beta   90.00
_cell.angle_gamma   90.00
#
_symmetry.space_group_name_H-M   'P 1'
#
loop_
_entity.id
_entity.type
_entity.pdbx_description
1 polymer ?
#
loop_
_entity_poly.entity_id
_entity_poly.type
_entity_poly.pdbx_seq_one_letter_code
_entity_poly.pdbx_strand_id
1 'polypeptide(L)'
;MKWCWAIQKRCSIAYVKKNTKDSIKNYKTFSIPRQRSVRAAGEATMHRVKEKLKAAEQKSKAFKQQQGLFITALERSRDQAQEKTKPVTSVAQVQWYTEDHCSNTTDWHVYSLFLMIMEDLIEVLDILEAQGSTSNVLENCRILLCPTTDISNLRAQFPHDEVNRLSCVEARSYYGGVVSLVPVAIDLLREAACTTGFVQKETEKPETPKPQPTESIPESNVEDTLATQTGNSHQAKKPSKEVGGWNAGNPAWRPPGRSKV
;
A
#
# COMPACT_ATOMS: atom_id res chain seq x y z
N MET A 1 -3.93 19.85 18.14
CA MET A 1 -3.13 19.93 19.39
C MET A 1 -2.61 18.60 20.00
N LYS A 2 -3.41 17.53 20.26
CA LYS A 2 -2.88 16.28 20.90
C LYS A 2 -2.07 15.35 19.97
N TRP A 3 -2.24 15.51 18.65
CA TRP A 3 -1.71 14.60 17.62
C TRP A 3 -0.21 14.80 17.36
N CYS A 4 0.24 16.05 17.22
CA CYS A 4 1.63 16.41 16.95
C CYS A 4 2.57 16.03 18.11
N TRP A 5 2.15 16.21 19.36
CA TRP A 5 2.96 15.82 20.52
C TRP A 5 3.09 14.30 20.69
N ALA A 6 2.08 13.51 20.31
CA ALA A 6 2.15 12.06 20.43
C ALA A 6 3.07 11.44 19.37
N ILE A 7 3.00 11.88 18.11
CA ILE A 7 3.78 11.29 17.01
C ILE A 7 5.22 11.79 17.03
N GLN A 8 5.46 13.09 17.28
CA GLN A 8 6.82 13.65 17.37
C GLN A 8 7.57 13.08 18.58
N LYS A 9 6.88 12.84 19.70
CA LYS A 9 7.46 12.18 20.87
C LYS A 9 7.71 10.69 20.62
N ARG A 10 6.88 9.99 19.82
CA ARG A 10 7.11 8.60 19.39
C ARG A 10 8.33 8.46 18.47
N CYS A 11 8.49 9.32 17.47
CA CYS A 11 9.65 9.31 16.57
C CYS A 11 10.96 9.64 17.31
N SER A 12 10.97 10.65 18.20
CA SER A 12 12.14 10.99 19.02
C SER A 12 12.49 9.91 20.06
N ILE A 13 11.50 9.30 20.74
CA ILE A 13 11.77 8.22 21.72
C ILE A 13 12.34 6.98 21.03
N ALA A 14 11.86 6.65 19.83
CA ALA A 14 12.36 5.51 19.08
C ALA A 14 13.77 5.73 18.49
N TYR A 15 14.21 6.99 18.31
CA TYR A 15 15.60 7.32 17.93
C TYR A 15 16.56 7.24 19.12
N VAL A 16 16.14 7.75 20.29
CA VAL A 16 16.96 7.73 21.52
C VAL A 16 17.11 6.31 22.10
N LYS A 17 16.05 5.48 22.09
CA LYS A 17 16.11 4.10 22.62
C LYS A 17 17.01 3.14 21.83
N LYS A 18 17.30 3.42 20.55
CA LYS A 18 18.19 2.58 19.71
C LYS A 18 19.67 2.80 20.08
N ASN A 19 20.03 3.96 20.65
CA ASN A 19 21.41 4.30 21.06
C ASN A 19 21.78 3.96 22.51
N THR A 20 20.85 3.45 23.34
CA THR A 20 21.11 3.18 24.77
C THR A 20 21.05 1.70 25.15
N LYS A 21 20.96 0.78 24.18
CA LYS A 21 20.69 -0.65 24.42
C LYS A 21 21.85 -1.61 24.15
N ASP A 22 23.09 -1.11 24.15
CA ASP A 22 24.29 -1.97 24.06
C ASP A 22 24.97 -2.29 25.40
N SER A 23 24.34 -1.97 26.54
CA SER A 23 24.90 -2.37 27.83
C SER A 23 23.81 -2.90 28.74
N ILE A 24 23.78 -4.22 28.88
CA ILE A 24 23.73 -5.01 30.13
C ILE A 24 23.38 -6.44 29.73
N LYS A 25 24.40 -7.29 29.68
CA LYS A 25 24.24 -8.75 29.81
C LYS A 25 24.16 -9.05 31.31
N ASN A 26 23.17 -9.84 31.73
CA ASN A 26 23.41 -10.94 32.67
C ASN A 26 22.24 -11.92 32.75
N TYR A 27 22.65 -13.17 32.72
CA TYR A 27 21.98 -14.45 32.68
C TYR A 27 21.31 -14.82 34.02
N LYS A 28 20.11 -15.41 33.99
CA LYS A 28 19.79 -16.71 34.61
C LYS A 28 18.30 -17.11 34.52
N THR A 29 18.13 -18.43 34.46
CA THR A 29 16.94 -19.26 34.70
C THR A 29 15.90 -19.35 33.58
N PHE A 30 16.16 -20.34 32.74
CA PHE A 30 15.24 -20.95 31.78
C PHE A 30 14.16 -21.74 32.53
N SER A 31 12.99 -21.13 32.68
CA SER A 31 11.73 -21.86 32.84
C SER A 31 11.00 -21.75 31.50
N ILE A 32 10.70 -22.89 30.86
CA ILE A 32 9.88 -22.94 29.63
C ILE A 32 8.40 -22.80 30.02
N PRO A 33 7.65 -21.80 29.51
CA PRO A 33 6.22 -21.90 29.43
C PRO A 33 5.76 -21.97 27.96
N ARG A 34 4.96 -22.99 27.66
CA ARG A 34 3.87 -23.00 26.67
C ARG A 34 4.14 -22.33 25.30
N GLN A 35 4.71 -23.10 24.37
CA GLN A 35 4.69 -22.78 22.93
C GLN A 35 3.27 -22.50 22.38
N ARG A 36 2.22 -23.11 22.95
CA ARG A 36 0.82 -22.90 22.54
C ARG A 36 0.29 -21.48 22.81
N SER A 37 0.79 -20.80 23.85
CA SER A 37 0.31 -19.47 24.25
C SER A 37 0.92 -18.36 23.40
N VAL A 38 2.16 -18.54 22.93
CA VAL A 38 2.87 -17.56 22.09
C VAL A 38 2.32 -17.57 20.67
N ARG A 39 2.00 -18.76 20.12
CA ARG A 39 1.42 -18.90 18.79
C ARG A 39 0.03 -18.23 18.69
N ALA A 40 -0.84 -18.44 19.68
CA ALA A 40 -2.16 -17.80 19.72
C ALA A 40 -2.09 -16.27 19.83
N ALA A 41 -1.11 -15.73 20.58
CA ALA A 41 -0.89 -14.29 20.68
C ALA A 41 -0.35 -13.71 19.36
N GLY A 42 0.53 -14.43 18.66
CA GLY A 42 1.01 -14.05 17.33
C GLY A 42 -0.10 -14.00 16.29
N GLU A 43 -0.97 -15.03 16.27
CA GLU A 43 -2.13 -15.11 15.38
C GLU A 43 -3.12 -13.96 15.62
N ALA A 44 -3.44 -13.65 16.88
CA ALA A 44 -4.32 -12.53 17.23
C ALA A 44 -3.73 -11.18 16.81
N THR A 45 -2.40 -11.02 16.92
CA THR A 45 -1.72 -9.79 16.51
C THR A 45 -1.72 -9.63 14.99
N MET A 46 -1.44 -10.70 14.25
CA MET A 46 -1.50 -10.71 12.79
C MET A 46 -2.92 -10.45 12.27
N HIS A 47 -3.96 -11.00 12.94
CA HIS A 47 -5.34 -10.66 12.62
C HIS A 47 -5.61 -9.16 12.78
N ARG A 48 -5.15 -8.55 13.88
CA ARG A 48 -5.30 -7.11 14.11
C ARG A 48 -4.57 -6.27 13.05
N VAL A 49 -3.36 -6.67 12.63
CA VAL A 49 -2.63 -6.04 11.52
C VAL A 49 -3.48 -6.05 10.24
N LYS A 50 -4.01 -7.21 9.86
CA LYS A 50 -4.84 -7.37 8.65
C LYS A 50 -6.09 -6.49 8.68
N GLU A 51 -6.80 -6.46 9.80
CA GLU A 51 -8.00 -5.66 9.96
C GLU A 51 -7.71 -4.15 9.84
N LYS A 52 -6.65 -3.68 10.50
CA LYS A 52 -6.25 -2.26 10.44
C LYS A 52 -5.75 -1.87 9.04
N LEU A 53 -4.95 -2.72 8.41
CA LEU A 53 -4.47 -2.48 7.04
C LEU A 53 -5.64 -2.42 6.05
N LYS A 54 -6.61 -3.32 6.16
CA LYS A 54 -7.84 -3.33 5.34
C LYS A 54 -8.67 -2.05 5.55
N ALA A 55 -8.77 -1.57 6.78
CA ALA A 55 -9.45 -0.30 7.07
C ALA A 55 -8.73 0.90 6.44
N ALA A 56 -7.39 0.93 6.48
CA ALA A 56 -6.57 1.95 5.81
C ALA A 56 -6.74 1.91 4.28
N GLU A 57 -6.74 0.71 3.68
CA GLU A 57 -6.99 0.52 2.24
C GLU A 57 -8.37 1.03 1.82
N GLN A 58 -9.41 0.79 2.62
CA GLN A 58 -10.75 1.27 2.32
C GLN A 58 -10.82 2.80 2.33
N LYS A 59 -10.22 3.44 3.34
CA LYS A 59 -10.13 4.91 3.40
C LYS A 59 -9.26 5.45 2.24
N SER A 60 -8.18 4.77 1.90
CA SER A 60 -7.32 5.12 0.75
C SER A 60 -8.08 5.12 -0.57
N LYS A 61 -8.99 4.16 -0.79
CA LYS A 61 -9.87 4.16 -1.98
C LYS A 61 -10.77 5.39 -2.03
N ALA A 62 -11.37 5.78 -0.89
CA ALA A 62 -12.17 7.00 -0.81
C ALA A 62 -11.30 8.25 -1.05
N PHE A 63 -10.11 8.30 -0.46
CA PHE A 63 -9.16 9.38 -0.65
C PHE A 63 -8.72 9.53 -2.11
N LYS A 64 -8.46 8.43 -2.80
CA LYS A 64 -8.12 8.42 -4.23
C LYS A 64 -9.24 9.05 -5.08
N GLN A 65 -10.50 8.79 -4.75
CA GLN A 65 -11.64 9.44 -5.43
C GLN A 65 -11.69 10.95 -5.14
N GLN A 66 -11.29 11.36 -3.93
CA GLN A 66 -11.26 12.76 -3.50
C GLN A 66 -9.93 13.47 -3.80
N GLN A 67 -9.00 12.83 -4.50
CA GLN A 67 -7.64 13.36 -4.70
C GLN A 67 -7.66 14.75 -5.37
N GLY A 68 -8.55 15.00 -6.33
CA GLY A 68 -8.68 16.32 -6.95
C GLY A 68 -9.08 17.42 -5.95
N LEU A 69 -9.96 17.11 -5.00
CA LEU A 69 -10.33 18.02 -3.91
C LEU A 69 -9.14 18.27 -2.98
N PHE A 70 -8.37 17.23 -2.67
CA PHE A 70 -7.16 17.34 -1.86
C PHE A 70 -6.11 18.25 -2.51
N ILE A 71 -5.86 18.10 -3.81
CA ILE A 71 -4.96 18.98 -4.56
C ILE A 71 -5.46 20.43 -4.53
N THR A 72 -6.75 20.65 -4.79
CA THR A 72 -7.37 21.98 -4.78
C THR A 72 -7.33 22.63 -3.39
N ALA A 73 -7.45 21.83 -2.32
CA ALA A 73 -7.28 22.29 -0.95
C ALA A 73 -5.82 22.71 -0.70
N LEU A 74 -4.85 21.90 -1.11
CA LEU A 74 -3.42 22.21 -1.00
C LEU A 74 -3.04 23.48 -1.75
N GLU A 75 -3.57 23.69 -2.96
CA GLU A 75 -3.40 24.93 -3.73
C GLU A 75 -3.85 26.16 -2.95
N ARG A 76 -5.04 26.11 -2.33
CA ARG A 76 -5.59 27.22 -1.55
C ARG A 76 -4.83 27.46 -0.25
N SER A 77 -4.52 26.42 0.52
CA SER A 77 -3.75 26.57 1.77
C SER A 77 -2.34 27.09 1.50
N ARG A 78 -1.69 26.64 0.42
CA ARG A 78 -0.37 27.15 0.00
C ARG A 78 -0.42 28.62 -0.44
N ASP A 79 -1.51 29.04 -1.08
CA ASP A 79 -1.72 30.45 -1.40
C ASP A 79 -1.78 31.31 -0.14
N GLN A 80 -2.60 30.89 0.82
CA GLN A 80 -2.76 31.57 2.10
C GLN A 80 -1.46 31.62 2.91
N ALA A 81 -0.66 30.55 2.85
CA ALA A 81 0.64 30.44 3.50
C ALA A 81 1.78 31.13 2.73
N GLN A 82 1.52 31.68 1.54
CA GLN A 82 2.54 32.29 0.66
C GLN A 82 3.66 31.31 0.21
N GLU A 83 3.34 30.01 0.09
CA GLU A 83 4.29 28.94 -0.28
C GLU A 83 4.07 28.35 -1.69
N LYS A 84 3.42 29.10 -2.59
CA LYS A 84 3.03 28.67 -3.95
C LYS A 84 4.17 28.11 -4.83
N THR A 85 5.41 28.45 -4.55
CA THR A 85 6.58 28.02 -5.35
C THR A 85 7.29 26.79 -4.79
N LYS A 86 6.92 26.31 -3.61
CA LYS A 86 7.58 25.18 -2.93
C LYS A 86 6.72 23.93 -2.93
N PRO A 87 7.26 22.74 -3.20
CA PRO A 87 6.49 21.50 -3.10
C PRO A 87 5.98 21.27 -1.67
N VAL A 88 4.97 20.43 -1.54
CA VAL A 88 4.57 19.90 -0.23
C VAL A 88 5.58 18.83 0.15
N THR A 89 6.34 19.09 1.22
CA THR A 89 7.50 18.28 1.59
C THR A 89 7.20 17.28 2.69
N SER A 90 6.16 17.44 3.52
CA SER A 90 5.96 16.54 4.66
C SER A 90 4.51 16.47 5.13
N VAL A 91 4.19 15.41 5.88
CA VAL A 91 2.85 15.24 6.51
C VAL A 91 2.62 16.31 7.57
N ALA A 92 3.67 16.71 8.30
CA ALA A 92 3.61 17.81 9.26
C ALA A 92 3.21 19.14 8.58
N GLN A 93 3.67 19.38 7.35
CA GLN A 93 3.26 20.56 6.58
C GLN A 93 1.76 20.50 6.23
N VAL A 94 1.23 19.32 5.85
CA VAL A 94 -0.21 19.13 5.60
C VAL A 94 -1.02 19.36 6.89
N GLN A 95 -0.54 18.89 8.04
CA GLN A 95 -1.18 19.17 9.33
C GLN A 95 -1.20 20.66 9.62
N TRP A 96 -0.07 21.35 9.43
CA TRP A 96 0.03 22.79 9.62
C TRP A 96 -0.95 23.56 8.71
N TYR A 97 -1.06 23.18 7.43
CA TYR A 97 -2.08 23.74 6.55
C TYR A 97 -3.50 23.52 7.06
N THR A 98 -3.77 22.36 7.67
CA THR A 98 -5.09 22.02 8.23
C THR A 98 -5.43 22.85 9.46
N GLU A 99 -4.43 23.16 10.30
CA GLU A 99 -4.62 23.90 11.56
C GLU A 99 -4.67 25.42 11.33
N ASP A 100 -3.81 25.97 10.47
CA ASP A 100 -3.58 27.42 10.37
C ASP A 100 -4.09 28.04 9.05
N HIS A 101 -4.26 27.23 7.99
CA HIS A 101 -4.55 27.71 6.63
C HIS A 101 -5.72 26.98 5.96
N CYS A 102 -6.62 26.44 6.78
CA CYS A 102 -7.82 25.74 6.33
C CYS A 102 -9.07 26.45 6.86
N SER A 103 -9.64 27.31 6.03
CA SER A 103 -10.88 28.05 6.37
C SER A 103 -12.15 27.38 5.85
N ASN A 104 -12.04 26.37 4.98
CA ASN A 104 -13.18 25.69 4.35
C ASN A 104 -13.40 24.30 4.96
N THR A 105 -14.64 24.00 5.35
CA THR A 105 -15.04 22.69 5.89
C THR A 105 -14.76 21.53 4.94
N THR A 106 -14.91 21.73 3.62
CA THR A 106 -14.60 20.71 2.61
C THR A 106 -13.11 20.37 2.59
N ASP A 107 -12.26 21.39 2.72
CA ASP A 107 -10.80 21.22 2.75
C ASP A 107 -10.38 20.51 4.02
N TRP A 108 -10.97 20.92 5.14
CA TRP A 108 -10.75 20.29 6.43
C TRP A 108 -11.12 18.80 6.38
N HIS A 109 -12.23 18.46 5.72
CA HIS A 109 -12.68 17.09 5.58
C HIS A 109 -11.68 16.23 4.78
N VAL A 110 -11.20 16.72 3.63
CA VAL A 110 -10.26 15.95 2.80
C VAL A 110 -8.88 15.85 3.42
N TYR A 111 -8.40 16.89 4.12
CA TYR A 111 -7.20 16.81 4.94
C TYR A 111 -7.36 15.80 6.07
N SER A 112 -8.48 15.84 6.78
CA SER A 112 -8.77 14.91 7.87
C SER A 112 -8.77 13.46 7.37
N LEU A 113 -9.36 13.19 6.20
CA LEU A 113 -9.33 11.85 5.61
C LEU A 113 -7.89 11.38 5.34
N PHE A 114 -7.04 12.24 4.77
CA PHE A 114 -5.62 11.93 4.56
C PHE A 114 -4.91 11.63 5.88
N LEU A 115 -5.05 12.49 6.89
CA LEU A 115 -4.39 12.34 8.18
C LEU A 115 -4.90 11.10 8.96
N MET A 116 -6.19 10.77 8.86
CA MET A 116 -6.76 9.54 9.42
C MET A 116 -6.15 8.29 8.79
N ILE A 117 -5.90 8.29 7.48
CA ILE A 117 -5.20 7.18 6.83
C ILE A 117 -3.78 7.06 7.37
N MET A 118 -3.06 8.19 7.48
CA MET A 118 -1.71 8.19 8.05
C MET A 118 -1.68 7.65 9.48
N GLU A 119 -2.70 7.96 10.29
CA GLU A 119 -2.86 7.40 11.64
C GLU A 119 -2.97 5.88 11.62
N ASP A 120 -3.87 5.34 10.80
CA ASP A 120 -4.06 3.89 10.69
C ASP A 120 -2.77 3.19 10.24
N LEU A 121 -2.02 3.78 9.31
CA LEU A 121 -0.75 3.22 8.83
C LEU A 121 0.33 3.22 9.92
N ILE A 122 0.43 4.30 10.70
CA ILE A 122 1.34 4.36 11.86
C ILE A 122 0.93 3.32 12.92
N GLU A 123 -0.36 3.13 13.18
CA GLU A 123 -0.82 2.09 14.10
C GLU A 123 -0.45 0.68 13.61
N VAL A 124 -0.57 0.41 12.30
CA VAL A 124 -0.13 -0.87 11.72
C VAL A 124 1.37 -1.06 11.92
N LEU A 125 2.17 -0.02 11.68
CA LEU A 125 3.61 -0.03 11.92
C LEU A 125 3.93 -0.36 13.40
N ASP A 126 3.30 0.33 14.34
CA ASP A 126 3.50 0.12 15.79
C ASP A 126 3.21 -1.34 16.20
N ILE A 127 2.15 -1.94 15.64
CA ILE A 127 1.79 -3.34 15.92
C ILE A 127 2.84 -4.30 15.35
N LEU A 128 3.37 -4.03 14.15
CA LEU A 128 4.41 -4.85 13.51
C LEU A 128 5.76 -4.74 14.24
N GLU A 129 6.15 -3.54 14.67
CA GLU A 129 7.37 -3.30 15.46
C GLU A 129 7.31 -4.02 16.82
N ALA A 130 6.14 -4.04 17.46
CA ALA A 130 5.94 -4.73 18.73
C ALA A 130 6.16 -6.27 18.63
N GLN A 131 6.10 -6.84 17.42
CA GLN A 131 6.43 -8.25 17.20
C GLN A 131 7.95 -8.54 17.11
N GLY A 132 8.80 -7.50 17.26
CA GLY A 132 10.26 -7.66 17.24
C GLY A 132 10.85 -7.84 15.84
N SER A 133 10.08 -7.55 14.79
CA SER A 133 10.57 -7.58 13.42
C SER A 133 11.52 -6.40 13.16
N THR A 134 12.71 -6.69 12.65
CA THR A 134 13.75 -5.69 12.33
C THR A 134 14.08 -5.71 10.83
N SER A 135 13.07 -5.91 10.00
CA SER A 135 13.27 -5.88 8.54
C SER A 135 13.62 -4.47 8.06
N ASN A 136 14.45 -4.42 7.02
CA ASN A 136 14.71 -3.20 6.25
C ASN A 136 13.42 -2.54 5.75
N VAL A 137 12.40 -3.34 5.40
CA VAL A 137 11.07 -2.86 5.00
C VAL A 137 10.41 -2.05 6.13
N LEU A 138 10.48 -2.51 7.38
CA LEU A 138 9.91 -1.77 8.51
C LEU A 138 10.66 -0.48 8.81
N GLU A 139 11.99 -0.48 8.67
CA GLU A 139 12.76 0.77 8.80
C GLU A 139 12.38 1.77 7.69
N ASN A 140 12.17 1.31 6.46
CA ASN A 140 11.67 2.14 5.37
C ASN A 140 10.26 2.69 5.67
N CYS A 141 9.35 1.87 6.20
CA CYS A 141 8.04 2.32 6.67
C CYS A 141 8.17 3.42 7.72
N ARG A 142 9.06 3.24 8.69
CA ARG A 142 9.26 4.18 9.79
C ARG A 142 9.77 5.53 9.30
N ILE A 143 10.76 5.52 8.40
CA ILE A 143 11.26 6.75 7.78
C ILE A 143 10.13 7.40 6.97
N LEU A 144 9.43 6.64 6.13
CA LEU A 144 8.39 7.16 5.25
C LEU A 144 7.19 7.77 6.00
N LEU A 145 6.75 7.13 7.09
CA LEU A 145 5.59 7.54 7.89
C LEU A 145 5.93 8.60 8.95
N CYS A 146 7.21 8.94 9.13
CA CYS A 146 7.61 10.00 10.04
C CYS A 146 7.06 11.36 9.53
N PRO A 147 6.38 12.15 10.37
CA PRO A 147 5.70 13.36 9.91
C PRO A 147 6.60 14.42 9.28
N THR A 148 7.89 14.42 9.64
CA THR A 148 8.87 15.40 9.19
C THR A 148 9.70 14.94 8.01
N THR A 149 9.51 13.70 7.54
CA THR A 149 10.27 13.16 6.41
C THR A 149 9.94 13.93 5.15
N ASP A 150 10.98 14.26 4.37
CA ASP A 150 10.82 14.87 3.06
C ASP A 150 10.29 13.85 2.06
N ILE A 151 9.06 14.07 1.60
CA ILE A 151 8.35 13.27 0.61
C ILE A 151 8.24 13.98 -0.74
N SER A 152 8.85 15.16 -0.93
CA SER A 152 8.70 15.97 -2.16
C SER A 152 9.08 15.21 -3.44
N ASN A 153 10.07 14.31 -3.36
CA ASN A 153 10.56 13.48 -4.46
C ASN A 153 9.90 12.09 -4.53
N LEU A 154 9.00 11.74 -3.61
CA LEU A 154 8.35 10.44 -3.58
C LEU A 154 7.42 10.27 -4.78
N ARG A 155 7.57 9.20 -5.56
CA ARG A 155 6.67 8.91 -6.68
C ARG A 155 6.23 7.45 -6.62
N ALA A 156 4.92 7.26 -6.46
CA ALA A 156 4.28 5.97 -6.61
C ALA A 156 4.52 5.46 -8.03
N GLN A 157 5.00 4.22 -8.10
CA GLN A 157 5.21 3.48 -9.34
C GLN A 157 4.00 2.57 -9.60
N PHE A 158 4.00 1.88 -10.74
CA PHE A 158 3.02 0.84 -11.03
C PHE A 158 2.88 -0.13 -9.83
N PRO A 159 1.66 -0.49 -9.39
CA PRO A 159 0.36 -0.29 -10.04
C PRO A 159 -0.40 0.98 -9.62
N HIS A 160 0.27 1.95 -8.98
CA HIS A 160 -0.34 3.17 -8.43
C HIS A 160 0.07 4.44 -9.18
N ASP A 161 0.64 4.32 -10.39
CA ASP A 161 1.15 5.47 -11.15
C ASP A 161 0.05 6.48 -11.51
N GLU A 162 -1.21 6.05 -11.51
CA GLU A 162 -2.38 6.89 -11.73
C GLU A 162 -2.53 8.03 -10.71
N VAL A 163 -2.06 7.86 -9.48
CA VAL A 163 -2.12 8.95 -8.48
C VAL A 163 -1.20 10.10 -8.88
N ASN A 164 -0.20 9.85 -9.71
CA ASN A 164 0.74 10.85 -10.23
C ASN A 164 0.37 11.38 -11.62
N ARG A 165 -0.77 10.97 -12.20
CA ARG A 165 -1.27 11.50 -13.49
C ARG A 165 -1.95 12.86 -13.31
N LEU A 166 -1.30 13.78 -12.59
CA LEU A 166 -1.75 15.16 -12.45
C LEU A 166 -1.65 15.88 -13.81
N SER A 167 -2.52 16.86 -14.00
CA SER A 167 -2.76 17.54 -15.29
C SER A 167 -1.53 18.25 -15.86
N CYS A 168 -0.69 18.84 -14.99
CA CYS A 168 0.52 19.55 -15.39
C CYS A 168 1.78 19.03 -14.65
N VAL A 169 2.95 19.28 -15.25
CA VAL A 169 4.26 18.92 -14.67
C VAL A 169 4.50 19.64 -13.34
N GLU A 170 4.01 20.86 -13.22
CA GLU A 170 4.09 21.66 -12.00
C GLU A 170 3.34 20.99 -10.84
N ALA A 171 2.08 20.58 -11.06
CA ALA A 171 1.31 19.85 -10.06
C ALA A 171 1.98 18.53 -9.67
N ARG A 172 2.57 17.80 -10.64
CA ARG A 172 3.37 16.59 -10.34
C ARG A 172 4.59 16.89 -9.49
N SER A 173 5.20 18.06 -9.67
CA SER A 173 6.38 18.49 -8.92
C SER A 173 6.00 18.90 -7.49
N TYR A 174 4.89 19.64 -7.32
CA TYR A 174 4.47 20.15 -6.02
C TYR A 174 3.72 19.15 -5.15
N TYR A 175 2.93 18.27 -5.76
CA TYR A 175 1.99 17.42 -5.03
C TYR A 175 2.20 15.92 -5.24
N GLY A 176 2.98 15.52 -6.24
CA GLY A 176 3.25 14.11 -6.54
C GLY A 176 3.76 13.33 -5.31
N GLY A 177 4.58 13.98 -4.50
CA GLY A 177 5.10 13.44 -3.24
C GLY A 177 4.00 13.01 -2.27
N VAL A 178 3.16 13.96 -1.89
CA VAL A 178 2.11 13.74 -0.88
C VAL A 178 1.03 12.77 -1.35
N VAL A 179 0.64 12.81 -2.63
CA VAL A 179 -0.37 11.87 -3.17
C VAL A 179 0.17 10.45 -3.36
N SER A 180 1.49 10.31 -3.51
CA SER A 180 2.17 9.01 -3.58
C SER A 180 2.34 8.34 -2.23
N LEU A 181 2.28 9.10 -1.13
CA LEU A 181 2.64 8.60 0.20
C LEU A 181 1.77 7.42 0.65
N VAL A 182 0.46 7.57 0.55
CA VAL A 182 -0.50 6.55 1.00
C VAL A 182 -0.33 5.21 0.27
N PRO A 183 -0.37 5.13 -1.07
CA PRO A 183 -0.23 3.85 -1.75
C PRO A 183 1.14 3.19 -1.49
N VAL A 184 2.23 3.96 -1.48
CA VAL A 184 3.57 3.42 -1.20
C VAL A 184 3.66 2.86 0.23
N ALA A 185 3.12 3.58 1.21
CA ALA A 185 3.13 3.13 2.61
C ALA A 185 2.29 1.87 2.83
N ILE A 186 1.13 1.76 2.16
CA ILE A 186 0.30 0.54 2.20
C ILE A 186 1.09 -0.66 1.66
N ASP A 187 1.77 -0.51 0.51
CA ASP A 187 2.53 -1.60 -0.09
C ASP A 187 3.68 -2.07 0.81
N LEU A 188 4.44 -1.14 1.39
CA LEU A 188 5.53 -1.47 2.31
C LEU A 188 5.03 -2.16 3.59
N LEU A 189 3.92 -1.70 4.17
CA LEU A 189 3.34 -2.33 5.36
C LEU A 189 2.77 -3.71 5.05
N ARG A 190 2.20 -3.90 3.86
CA ARG A 190 1.74 -5.19 3.38
C ARG A 190 2.91 -6.17 3.21
N GLU A 191 4.00 -5.72 2.59
CA GLU A 191 5.22 -6.49 2.46
C GLU A 191 5.77 -6.88 3.83
N ALA A 192 5.88 -5.92 4.76
CA ALA A 192 6.33 -6.18 6.12
C ALA A 192 5.44 -7.18 6.86
N ALA A 193 4.11 -7.09 6.71
CA ALA A 193 3.17 -8.04 7.29
C ALA A 193 3.30 -9.46 6.70
N CYS A 194 3.62 -9.57 5.41
CA CYS A 194 3.93 -10.85 4.80
C CYS A 194 5.22 -11.44 5.41
N THR A 195 6.31 -10.68 5.48
CA THR A 195 7.58 -11.15 6.06
C THR A 195 7.42 -11.63 7.50
N THR A 196 6.70 -10.89 8.34
CA THR A 196 6.48 -11.30 9.75
C THR A 196 5.60 -12.55 9.87
N GLY A 197 4.66 -12.75 8.95
CA GLY A 197 3.86 -13.98 8.87
C GLY A 197 4.67 -15.22 8.47
N PHE A 198 5.70 -15.08 7.64
CA PHE A 198 6.60 -16.18 7.25
C PHE A 198 7.65 -16.48 8.32
N VAL A 199 8.19 -15.47 9.01
CA VAL A 199 9.20 -15.66 10.07
C VAL A 199 8.66 -16.47 11.25
N GLN A 200 7.35 -16.39 11.55
CA GLN A 200 6.71 -17.27 12.54
C GLN A 200 6.63 -18.75 12.11
N LYS A 201 6.84 -19.05 10.82
CA LYS A 201 6.79 -20.39 10.24
C LYS A 201 8.17 -21.04 10.07
N GLU A 202 9.25 -20.26 9.98
CA GLU A 202 10.60 -20.77 9.67
C GLU A 202 11.50 -21.08 10.88
N THR A 203 10.99 -21.08 12.11
CA THR A 203 11.73 -21.64 13.26
C THR A 203 11.43 -23.13 13.46
N GLU A 204 11.55 -23.92 12.40
CA GLU A 204 11.67 -25.38 12.47
C GLU A 204 13.05 -25.78 11.90
N LYS A 205 13.84 -26.45 12.73
CA LYS A 205 15.27 -26.74 12.56
C LYS A 205 15.53 -27.72 11.37
N PRO A 206 16.72 -27.70 10.73
CA PRO A 206 16.99 -28.50 9.53
C PRO A 206 17.02 -30.01 9.82
N GLU A 207 16.27 -30.78 9.04
CA GLU A 207 16.38 -32.24 8.99
C GLU A 207 17.70 -32.66 8.35
N THR A 208 18.34 -33.66 8.95
CA THR A 208 19.53 -34.33 8.42
C THR A 208 19.09 -35.60 7.66
N PRO A 209 19.68 -35.93 6.49
CA PRO A 209 19.11 -36.92 5.57
C PRO A 209 19.70 -38.33 5.70
N LYS A 210 18.91 -39.36 5.36
CA LYS A 210 19.27 -40.63 4.64
C LYS A 210 18.25 -41.76 4.92
N PRO A 211 18.25 -42.89 4.18
CA PRO A 211 18.42 -43.11 2.72
C PRO A 211 17.32 -44.04 2.14
N GLN A 212 17.24 -44.12 0.80
CA GLN A 212 16.42 -45.08 0.03
C GLN A 212 16.73 -46.56 0.33
N PRO A 213 15.83 -47.47 -0.09
CA PRO A 213 16.24 -48.41 -1.14
C PRO A 213 15.28 -48.57 -2.33
N THR A 214 15.92 -48.77 -3.47
CA THR A 214 15.50 -49.19 -4.83
C THR A 214 14.73 -50.51 -4.83
N GLU A 215 13.67 -50.69 -5.64
CA GLU A 215 13.54 -51.45 -6.90
C GLU A 215 12.01 -51.72 -7.04
N SER A 216 11.31 -51.81 -8.17
CA SER A 216 11.57 -52.41 -9.49
C SER A 216 10.42 -52.02 -10.44
N ILE A 217 10.71 -51.88 -11.74
CA ILE A 217 9.73 -51.86 -12.86
C ILE A 217 9.49 -53.32 -13.29
N PRO A 218 8.30 -53.70 -13.79
CA PRO A 218 8.17 -53.88 -15.25
C PRO A 218 6.84 -53.42 -15.86
N GLU A 219 6.93 -53.17 -17.16
CA GLU A 219 5.93 -52.76 -18.14
C GLU A 219 4.84 -53.81 -18.42
N SER A 220 3.66 -53.37 -18.87
CA SER A 220 2.87 -54.09 -19.89
C SER A 220 1.79 -53.20 -20.52
N ASN A 221 1.86 -53.04 -21.84
CA ASN A 221 0.83 -52.51 -22.74
C ASN A 221 -0.46 -53.36 -22.72
N VAL A 222 -1.63 -52.74 -22.91
CA VAL A 222 -2.68 -53.25 -23.82
C VAL A 222 -3.59 -52.09 -24.29
N GLU A 223 -3.86 -52.04 -25.60
CA GLU A 223 -4.90 -51.27 -26.29
C GLU A 223 -6.32 -51.73 -25.89
N ASP A 224 -7.35 -50.88 -26.04
CA ASP A 224 -8.32 -50.93 -27.17
C ASP A 224 -9.67 -50.21 -26.85
N THR A 225 -10.18 -49.49 -27.87
CA THR A 225 -11.60 -49.14 -28.25
C THR A 225 -12.68 -48.73 -27.20
N LEU A 226 -13.69 -47.88 -27.43
CA LEU A 226 -14.53 -47.53 -28.59
C LEU A 226 -15.45 -46.30 -28.23
N ALA A 227 -15.89 -45.53 -29.25
CA ALA A 227 -17.19 -44.82 -29.38
C ALA A 227 -17.55 -43.65 -28.41
N THR A 228 -18.28 -42.56 -28.74
CA THR A 228 -19.05 -42.09 -29.91
C THR A 228 -19.55 -40.64 -29.62
N GLN A 229 -19.54 -39.76 -30.65
CA GLN A 229 -20.40 -38.59 -31.01
C GLN A 229 -20.89 -37.60 -29.90
N THR A 230 -21.03 -36.28 -30.06
CA THR A 230 -21.76 -35.45 -31.06
C THR A 230 -21.44 -33.97 -30.66
N GLY A 231 -21.02 -33.01 -31.48
CA GLY A 231 -21.79 -32.25 -32.47
C GLY A 231 -22.75 -31.21 -31.84
N ASN A 232 -22.39 -29.91 -31.81
CA ASN A 232 -23.15 -28.87 -32.53
C ASN A 232 -22.64 -27.43 -32.42
N SER A 233 -22.71 -26.81 -33.59
CA SER A 233 -22.55 -25.41 -33.97
C SER A 233 -23.84 -24.63 -33.71
N HIS A 234 -23.75 -23.35 -33.33
CA HIS A 234 -24.88 -22.43 -33.36
C HIS A 234 -24.58 -21.18 -34.19
N GLN A 235 -25.31 -21.11 -35.31
CA GLN A 235 -25.45 -19.98 -36.22
C GLN A 235 -26.24 -18.83 -35.60
N ALA A 236 -25.93 -17.65 -36.13
CA ALA A 236 -26.64 -16.38 -36.00
C ALA A 236 -28.09 -16.40 -36.49
N LYS A 237 -28.95 -15.60 -35.86
CA LYS A 237 -30.09 -14.93 -36.50
C LYS A 237 -30.31 -13.53 -35.89
N LYS A 238 -30.51 -12.55 -36.79
CA LYS A 238 -30.98 -11.18 -36.53
C LYS A 238 -32.50 -11.19 -36.25
N PRO A 239 -33.02 -10.10 -35.64
CA PRO A 239 -34.13 -9.41 -36.29
C PRO A 239 -33.99 -7.87 -36.29
N SER A 240 -34.99 -7.24 -36.87
CA SER A 240 -35.06 -5.98 -37.60
C SER A 240 -35.37 -4.70 -36.80
N LYS A 241 -34.87 -3.58 -37.37
CA LYS A 241 -35.37 -2.18 -37.39
C LYS A 241 -36.49 -1.76 -36.43
N GLU A 242 -36.21 -0.72 -35.65
CA GLU A 242 -37.05 0.49 -35.56
C GLU A 242 -36.22 1.74 -35.17
N VAL A 243 -36.77 2.91 -35.46
CA VAL A 243 -36.13 4.22 -35.66
C VAL A 243 -36.10 5.07 -34.38
N GLY A 244 -35.01 5.82 -34.15
CA GLY A 244 -34.99 6.93 -33.19
C GLY A 244 -33.58 7.42 -32.87
N GLY A 245 -33.18 8.56 -33.44
CA GLY A 245 -31.78 8.98 -33.58
C GLY A 245 -31.12 9.62 -32.37
N TRP A 246 -29.80 9.41 -32.26
CA TRP A 246 -28.87 10.21 -31.45
C TRP A 246 -27.68 10.56 -32.36
N ASN A 247 -27.56 11.83 -32.74
CA ASN A 247 -26.37 12.36 -33.39
C ASN A 247 -25.26 12.48 -32.35
N ALA A 248 -24.19 11.70 -32.51
CA ALA A 248 -22.94 11.89 -31.78
C ALA A 248 -21.75 11.62 -32.69
N GLY A 249 -20.85 12.60 -32.71
CA GLY A 249 -19.42 12.34 -32.87
C GLY A 249 -18.89 12.36 -34.30
N ASN A 250 -18.22 13.47 -34.63
CA ASN A 250 -17.19 13.48 -35.66
C ASN A 250 -16.23 12.29 -35.48
N PRO A 251 -15.93 11.51 -36.53
CA PRO A 251 -14.94 10.44 -36.44
C PRO A 251 -13.49 10.99 -36.44
N ALA A 252 -12.67 10.20 -35.78
CA ALA A 252 -11.26 10.38 -35.50
C ALA A 252 -10.36 10.52 -36.76
N TRP A 253 -9.25 11.23 -36.54
CA TRP A 253 -8.00 11.29 -37.30
C TRP A 253 -7.77 10.21 -38.39
N ARG A 254 -7.30 10.64 -39.58
CA ARG A 254 -6.70 9.77 -40.62
C ARG A 254 -5.23 10.18 -40.88
N PRO A 255 -4.28 9.24 -40.99
CA PRO A 255 -2.91 9.53 -41.39
C PRO A 255 -2.77 9.65 -42.93
N PRO A 256 -1.77 10.39 -43.45
CA PRO A 256 -1.66 10.66 -44.87
C PRO A 256 -0.99 9.50 -45.61
N GLY A 257 -1.69 8.95 -46.60
CA GLY A 257 -1.22 7.86 -47.45
C GLY A 257 -1.04 8.28 -48.91
N ARG A 258 0.18 8.73 -49.23
CA ARG A 258 0.97 8.48 -50.45
C ARG A 258 0.27 8.52 -51.82
N SER A 259 0.47 9.62 -52.54
CA SER A 259 0.25 9.77 -53.98
C SER A 259 1.14 8.83 -54.79
N LYS A 260 0.58 8.21 -55.84
CA LYS A 260 1.35 7.70 -56.98
C LYS A 260 0.81 8.31 -58.27
N VAL A 261 1.81 8.63 -59.09
CA VAL A 261 1.84 9.13 -60.47
C VAL A 261 0.92 8.33 -61.39
#